data_AF-A0A0M3J8W3-F1
#
_entry.id   AF-A0A0M3J8W3-F1
#
_cell.length_a   1.000
_cell.length_b   1.000
_cell.length_c   1.000
_cell.angle_alpha   90.00
_cell.angle_beta   90.00
_cell.angle_gamma   90.00
#
_symmetry.space_group_name_H-M   'P 1'
#
loop_
_entity.id
_entity.type
_entity.pdbx_description
1 polymer ?
#
loop_
_entity_poly.entity_id
_entity_poly.type
_entity_poly.pdbx_seq_one_letter_code
_entity_poly.pdbx_strand_id
1 'polypeptide(L)'
;MARLTLGDQAFQEALQDYIRTYQFSNADHEMLFAKFTTAAQRHAKTDWCGRPLNVTKFLDPWFLQECFPLLTVTNNQPTSPAHVTQQPFNNISSLPISKFPYNYSWPIPLVSENYKNATPHFSWIKPGSCSN
;
A
#
# COMPACT_ATOMS: atom_id res chain seq x y z
N MET A 1 -1.54 -3.88 -7.03
CA MET A 1 -1.18 -3.47 -5.66
C MET A 1 -2.20 -3.96 -4.62
N ALA A 2 -3.46 -3.47 -4.62
CA ALA A 2 -4.47 -3.89 -3.63
C ALA A 2 -4.74 -5.41 -3.58
N ARG A 3 -4.85 -6.08 -4.74
CA ARG A 3 -5.00 -7.54 -4.81
C ARG A 3 -3.84 -8.30 -4.17
N LEU A 4 -2.61 -7.80 -4.32
CA LEU A 4 -1.41 -8.40 -3.73
C LEU A 4 -1.43 -8.28 -2.20
N THR A 5 -1.86 -7.14 -1.65
CA THR A 5 -1.87 -6.89 -0.20
C THR A 5 -3.03 -7.60 0.50
N LEU A 6 -4.20 -7.63 -0.13
CA LEU A 6 -5.40 -8.28 0.39
C LEU A 6 -5.39 -9.80 0.16
N GLY A 7 -4.68 -10.28 -0.86
CA GLY A 7 -4.81 -11.65 -1.34
C GLY A 7 -6.08 -11.87 -2.15
N ASP A 8 -6.10 -12.93 -2.95
CA ASP A 8 -7.15 -13.18 -3.95
C ASP A 8 -8.54 -13.29 -3.33
N GLN A 9 -8.67 -14.04 -2.24
CA GLN A 9 -9.96 -14.30 -1.59
C GLN A 9 -10.59 -13.02 -1.03
N ALA A 10 -9.85 -12.26 -0.21
CA ALA A 10 -10.36 -11.03 0.38
C ALA A 10 -10.65 -9.96 -0.68
N PHE A 11 -9.81 -9.87 -1.72
CA PHE A 11 -10.01 -8.94 -2.82
C PHE A 11 -11.28 -9.25 -3.61
N GLN A 12 -11.48 -10.53 -3.97
CA GLN A 12 -12.67 -10.96 -4.71
C GLN A 12 -13.95 -10.79 -3.88
N GLU A 13 -13.91 -11.18 -2.61
CA GLU A 13 -15.04 -11.02 -1.69
C GLU A 13 -15.44 -9.56 -1.54
N ALA A 14 -14.47 -8.66 -1.37
CA ALA A 14 -14.74 -7.25 -1.22
C ALA A 14 -15.34 -6.62 -2.49
N LEU A 15 -14.86 -7.03 -3.67
CA LEU A 15 -15.41 -6.59 -4.95
C LEU A 15 -16.85 -7.09 -5.16
N GLN A 16 -17.13 -8.35 -4.83
CA GLN A 16 -18.49 -8.88 -4.91
C GLN A 16 -19.44 -8.12 -3.99
N ASP A 17 -19.01 -7.83 -2.75
CA ASP A 17 -19.79 -7.05 -1.80
C ASP A 17 -20.00 -5.61 -2.28
N TYR A 18 -18.95 -4.95 -2.80
CA TYR A 18 -19.04 -3.61 -3.37
C TYR A 18 -20.06 -3.53 -4.51
N ILE A 19 -19.93 -4.40 -5.52
CA ILE A 19 -20.82 -4.41 -6.68
C ILE A 19 -22.28 -4.68 -6.25
N ARG A 20 -22.51 -5.64 -5.34
CA ARG A 20 -23.86 -5.94 -4.84
C ARG A 20 -24.46 -4.80 -4.02
N THR A 21 -23.64 -4.11 -3.23
CA THR A 21 -24.11 -3.02 -2.36
C THR A 21 -24.52 -1.79 -3.17
N TYR A 22 -23.71 -1.43 -4.18
CA TYR A 22 -23.89 -0.20 -4.95
C TYR A 22 -24.50 -0.42 -6.35
N GLN A 23 -25.04 -1.62 -6.61
CA GLN A 23 -25.75 -1.89 -7.86
C GLN A 23 -26.88 -0.86 -8.08
N PHE A 24 -27.03 -0.43 -9.33
CA PHE A 24 -28.02 0.58 -9.74
C PHE A 24 -27.88 1.96 -9.07
N SER A 25 -26.74 2.24 -8.44
CA SER A 25 -26.41 3.53 -7.84
C SER A 25 -25.02 4.01 -8.30
N ASN A 26 -24.63 5.20 -7.85
CA ASN A 26 -23.27 5.72 -7.99
C ASN A 26 -22.42 5.34 -6.78
N ALA A 27 -21.11 5.27 -6.97
CA ALA A 27 -20.16 5.04 -5.91
C ALA A 27 -18.87 5.83 -6.15
N ASP A 28 -18.19 6.17 -5.06
CA ASP A 28 -16.90 6.84 -5.07
C ASP A 28 -15.77 5.89 -4.61
N HIS A 29 -14.55 6.41 -4.57
CA HIS A 29 -13.37 5.64 -4.17
C HIS A 29 -13.37 5.28 -2.67
N GLU A 30 -13.95 6.13 -1.80
CA GLU A 30 -14.03 5.86 -0.37
C GLU A 30 -14.94 4.67 -0.07
N MET A 31 -16.07 4.57 -0.79
CA MET A 31 -16.97 3.42 -0.73
C MET A 31 -16.25 2.11 -1.09
N LEU A 32 -15.39 2.12 -2.11
CA LEU A 32 -14.58 0.96 -2.47
C LEU A 32 -13.57 0.61 -1.36
N PHE A 33 -12.88 1.61 -0.81
CA PHE A 33 -11.87 1.41 0.23
C PHE A 33 -12.48 0.90 1.53
N ALA A 34 -13.71 1.32 1.86
CA ALA A 34 -14.46 0.80 3.00
C ALA A 34 -14.72 -0.70 2.85
N LYS A 35 -15.20 -1.15 1.68
CA LYS A 35 -15.42 -2.58 1.40
C LYS A 35 -14.14 -3.39 1.48
N PHE A 36 -13.05 -2.86 0.93
CA PHE A 36 -11.74 -3.51 1.01
C PHE A 36 -11.21 -3.59 2.44
N THR A 37 -11.44 -2.55 3.26
CA THR A 37 -11.06 -2.54 4.68
C THR A 37 -11.82 -3.60 5.47
N THR A 38 -13.14 -3.72 5.28
CA THR A 38 -13.93 -4.75 5.96
C THR A 38 -13.46 -6.16 5.61
N ALA A 39 -13.20 -6.44 4.33
CA ALA A 39 -12.67 -7.74 3.92
C ALA A 39 -11.25 -7.98 4.45
N ALA A 40 -10.37 -6.97 4.41
CA ALA A 40 -9.02 -7.06 4.96
C ALA A 40 -9.02 -7.49 6.43
N GLN A 41 -9.88 -6.86 7.23
CA GLN A 41 -10.02 -7.16 8.66
C GLN A 41 -10.60 -8.56 8.90
N ARG A 42 -11.60 -8.98 8.12
CA ARG A 42 -12.16 -10.34 8.17
C ARG A 42 -11.12 -11.42 7.90
N HIS A 43 -10.19 -11.15 6.99
CA HIS A 43 -9.07 -12.02 6.62
C HIS A 43 -7.79 -11.76 7.44
N ALA A 44 -7.90 -11.05 8.57
CA ALA A 44 -6.81 -10.74 9.50
C ALA A 44 -5.55 -10.14 8.83
N LYS A 45 -5.73 -9.32 7.79
CA LYS A 45 -4.62 -8.62 7.13
C LYS A 45 -4.09 -7.49 7.99
N THR A 46 -2.77 -7.35 8.03
CA THR A 46 -2.09 -6.34 8.85
C THR A 46 -1.42 -5.26 7.99
N ASP A 47 -1.38 -4.04 8.52
CA ASP A 47 -0.65 -2.91 7.96
C ASP A 47 0.86 -2.99 8.24
N TRP A 48 1.60 -2.01 7.72
CA TRP A 48 3.05 -1.86 7.88
C TRP A 48 3.50 -1.54 9.32
N CYS A 49 2.59 -1.22 10.24
CA CYS A 49 2.87 -1.04 11.67
C CYS A 49 2.34 -2.22 12.51
N GLY A 50 1.84 -3.31 11.90
CA GLY A 50 1.34 -4.51 12.58
C GLY A 50 -0.10 -4.41 13.11
N ARG A 51 -0.86 -3.40 12.70
CA ARG A 51 -2.27 -3.18 13.08
C ARG A 51 -3.20 -3.79 12.02
N PRO A 52 -4.51 -3.98 12.30
CA PRO A 52 -5.46 -4.36 11.25
C PRO A 52 -5.41 -3.41 10.05
N LEU A 53 -5.33 -3.96 8.84
CA LEU A 53 -5.15 -3.19 7.61
C LEU A 53 -6.36 -2.27 7.37
N ASN A 54 -6.10 -0.97 7.34
CA ASN A 54 -7.04 0.05 6.89
C ASN A 54 -6.68 0.44 5.45
N VAL A 55 -7.54 0.11 4.50
CA VAL A 55 -7.26 0.28 3.07
C VAL A 55 -7.33 1.74 2.64
N THR A 56 -8.13 2.56 3.31
CA THR A 56 -8.15 4.02 3.12
C THR A 56 -6.77 4.60 3.46
N LYS A 57 -6.26 4.33 4.68
CA LYS A 57 -4.90 4.77 5.07
C LYS A 57 -3.79 4.24 4.14
N PHE A 58 -4.02 3.07 3.54
CA PHE A 58 -3.09 2.47 2.59
C PHE A 58 -3.13 3.17 1.22
N LEU A 59 -4.32 3.39 0.65
CA LEU A 59 -4.48 3.85 -0.73
C LEU A 59 -4.60 5.37 -0.88
N ASP A 60 -5.00 6.11 0.16
CA ASP A 60 -5.09 7.57 0.07
C ASP A 60 -3.77 8.23 -0.38
N PRO A 61 -2.58 7.85 0.15
CA PRO A 61 -1.33 8.41 -0.33
C PRO A 61 -1.08 8.17 -1.83
N TRP A 62 -1.64 7.09 -2.39
CA TRP A 62 -1.51 6.74 -3.81
C TRP A 62 -2.51 7.45 -4.71
N PHE A 63 -3.66 7.88 -4.18
CA PHE A 63 -4.73 8.53 -4.94
C PHE A 63 -4.72 10.06 -4.80
N LEU A 64 -4.26 10.57 -3.65
CA LEU A 64 -4.36 11.99 -3.29
C LEU A 64 -3.06 12.77 -3.46
N GLN A 65 -1.96 12.10 -3.81
CA GLN A 65 -0.68 12.75 -4.10
C GLN A 65 -0.32 12.56 -5.56
N GLU A 66 0.25 13.61 -6.16
CA GLU A 66 0.88 13.50 -7.47
C GLU A 66 2.24 12.78 -7.35
N CYS A 67 2.75 12.27 -8.47
CA CYS A 67 3.98 11.47 -8.53
C CYS A 67 3.82 10.04 -7.95
N PHE A 68 4.94 9.32 -7.88
CA PHE A 68 5.05 7.95 -7.38
C PHE A 68 6.42 7.76 -6.71
N PRO A 69 6.58 6.75 -5.84
CA PRO A 69 7.83 6.51 -5.15
C PRO A 69 8.90 5.94 -6.08
N LEU A 70 10.10 6.52 -6.02
CA LEU A 70 11.36 5.89 -6.39
C LEU A 70 11.86 5.06 -5.22
N LEU A 71 12.06 3.77 -5.46
CA LEU A 71 12.69 2.86 -4.51
C LEU A 71 14.17 2.73 -4.81
N THR A 72 15.01 3.03 -3.83
CA THR A 72 16.46 2.79 -3.91
C THR A 72 16.78 1.57 -3.07
N VAL A 73 17.30 0.53 -3.73
CA VAL A 73 17.72 -0.72 -3.09
C VAL A 73 19.24 -0.74 -3.02
N THR A 74 19.78 -0.64 -1.82
CA THR A 74 21.21 -0.67 -1.56
C THR A 74 21.58 -2.00 -0.91
N ASN A 75 22.32 -2.83 -1.63
CA ASN A 75 22.79 -4.13 -1.14
C ASN A 75 24.32 -4.15 -1.04
N ASN A 76 24.84 -3.68 0.09
CA ASN A 76 26.28 -3.56 0.32
C ASN A 76 26.88 -4.79 1.02
N GLN A 77 26.10 -5.85 1.28
CA GLN A 77 26.58 -7.02 2.04
C GLN A 77 26.06 -8.35 1.48
N PRO A 78 26.90 -9.41 1.38
CA PRO A 78 26.49 -10.70 0.79
C PRO A 78 25.46 -11.50 1.60
N THR A 79 25.30 -11.20 2.89
CA THR A 79 24.53 -11.99 3.86
C THR A 79 23.43 -11.23 4.58
N SER A 80 23.39 -9.91 4.48
CA SER A 80 22.41 -9.06 5.16
C SER A 80 21.27 -8.68 4.20
N PRO A 81 20.04 -8.43 4.70
CA PRO A 81 18.96 -7.90 3.87
C PRO A 81 19.36 -6.58 3.20
N ALA A 82 18.94 -6.39 1.95
CA ALA A 82 19.14 -5.12 1.26
C ALA A 82 18.41 -3.98 2.00
N HIS A 83 19.05 -2.82 2.08
CA HIS A 83 18.42 -1.62 2.62
C HIS A 83 17.59 -0.95 1.53
N VAL A 84 16.31 -0.75 1.79
CA VAL A 84 15.38 -0.14 0.83
C VAL A 84 14.88 1.18 1.38
N THR A 85 15.07 2.25 0.62
CA THR A 85 14.53 3.58 0.93
C THR A 85 13.54 4.01 -0.14
N GLN A 86 12.65 4.93 0.21
CA GLN A 86 11.71 5.55 -0.71
C GLN A 86 11.92 7.06 -0.74
N GLN A 87 11.74 7.64 -1.92
CA GLN A 87 11.63 9.08 -2.11
C GLN A 87 10.72 9.35 -3.31
N PRO A 88 10.19 10.56 -3.48
CA PRO A 88 9.41 10.89 -4.67
C PRO A 88 10.29 10.84 -5.91
N PHE A 89 9.76 10.33 -7.02
CA PHE A 89 10.53 10.24 -8.27
C PHE A 89 10.91 11.63 -8.80
N ASN A 90 9.99 12.60 -8.71
CA ASN A 90 10.24 14.00 -9.04
C ASN A 90 10.81 14.76 -7.83
N ASN A 91 11.48 15.89 -8.09
CA ASN A 91 11.91 16.78 -7.02
C ASN A 91 10.69 17.34 -6.27
N ILE A 92 10.65 17.16 -4.95
CA ILE A 92 9.55 17.61 -4.08
C ILE A 92 9.26 19.10 -4.26
N SER A 93 10.28 19.93 -4.49
CA SER A 93 10.09 21.38 -4.69
C SER A 93 9.34 21.74 -5.97
N SER A 94 9.30 20.83 -6.94
CA SER A 94 8.56 20.98 -8.21
C SER A 94 7.15 20.40 -8.15
N LEU A 95 6.82 19.66 -7.09
CA LEU A 95 5.52 19.07 -6.89
C LEU A 95 4.59 20.08 -6.20
N PRO A 96 3.27 20.01 -6.44
CA PRO A 96 2.33 20.88 -5.74
C PRO A 96 2.46 20.70 -4.23
N ILE A 97 2.21 21.76 -3.46
CA ILE A 97 2.16 21.63 -2.00
C ILE A 97 1.05 20.62 -1.68
N SER A 98 1.44 19.47 -1.13
CA SER A 98 0.50 18.42 -0.76
C SER A 98 -0.50 19.00 0.23
N LYS A 99 -1.77 19.04 -0.15
CA LYS A 99 -2.88 19.42 0.74
C LYS A 99 -3.10 18.39 1.85
N PHE A 100 -2.47 17.22 1.74
CA PHE A 100 -2.64 16.07 2.61
C PHE A 100 -1.35 15.75 3.39
N PRO A 101 -1.45 15.19 4.61
CA PRO A 101 -0.34 15.05 5.55
C PRO A 101 0.59 13.87 5.27
N TYR A 102 0.73 13.45 4.00
CA TYR A 102 1.54 12.28 3.62
C TYR A 102 2.99 12.63 3.24
N ASN A 103 3.28 13.90 2.97
CA ASN A 103 4.61 14.43 2.65
C ASN A 103 5.37 13.64 1.57
N TYR A 104 4.67 13.24 0.51
CA TYR A 104 5.18 12.40 -0.58
C TYR A 104 5.87 11.12 -0.07
N SER A 105 5.20 10.45 0.85
CA SER A 105 5.59 9.14 1.35
C SER A 105 4.42 8.17 1.23
N TRP A 106 4.73 6.91 0.90
CA TRP A 106 3.73 5.89 0.62
C TRP A 106 3.96 4.65 1.47
N PRO A 107 2.90 3.99 1.95
CA PRO A 107 2.97 2.59 2.34
C PRO A 107 3.09 1.71 1.10
N ILE A 108 4.23 1.05 0.90
CA ILE A 108 4.51 0.31 -0.34
C ILE A 108 4.58 -1.19 -0.04
N PRO A 109 3.69 -2.00 -0.64
CA PRO A 109 3.83 -3.44 -0.58
C PRO A 109 4.91 -3.89 -1.56
N LEU A 110 5.96 -4.49 -1.04
CA LEU A 110 7.10 -4.97 -1.79
C LEU A 110 7.10 -6.50 -1.79
N VAL A 111 7.27 -7.09 -2.97
CA VAL A 111 7.62 -8.50 -3.10
C VAL A 111 9.07 -8.55 -3.53
N SER A 112 9.90 -9.20 -2.73
CA SER A 112 11.30 -9.42 -3.05
C SER A 112 11.60 -10.90 -3.11
N GLU A 113 12.49 -11.27 -4.02
CA GLU A 113 13.04 -12.60 -4.14
C GLU A 113 14.55 -12.48 -4.05
N ASN A 114 15.22 -13.48 -3.47
CA ASN A 114 16.66 -13.47 -3.37
C ASN A 114 17.24 -14.74 -4.02
N TYR A 115 18.51 -14.67 -4.43
CA TYR A 115 19.15 -15.76 -5.15
C TYR A 115 19.31 -17.05 -4.31
N LYS A 116 19.30 -16.94 -2.96
CA LYS A 116 19.48 -18.08 -2.06
C LYS A 116 18.17 -18.84 -1.81
N ASN A 117 17.05 -18.13 -1.81
CA ASN A 117 15.70 -18.60 -1.56
C ASN A 117 14.80 -18.03 -2.67
N ALA A 118 14.49 -18.85 -3.67
CA ALA A 118 13.60 -18.53 -4.79
C ALA A 118 12.11 -18.45 -4.38
N THR A 119 11.83 -18.11 -3.12
CA THR A 119 10.48 -17.93 -2.59
C THR A 119 10.20 -16.43 -2.47
N PRO A 120 9.17 -15.91 -3.15
CA PRO A 120 8.82 -14.50 -3.05
C PRO A 120 8.39 -14.15 -1.62
N HIS A 121 9.02 -13.12 -1.06
CA HIS A 121 8.76 -12.61 0.27
C HIS A 121 7.99 -11.29 0.19
N PHE A 122 6.83 -11.22 0.85
CA PHE A 122 6.05 -10.00 0.96
C PHE A 122 6.50 -9.18 2.17
N SER A 123 6.79 -7.90 1.98
CA SER A 123 7.10 -6.95 3.05
C SER A 123 6.52 -5.57 2.78
N TRP A 124 6.45 -4.75 3.82
CA TRP A 124 6.01 -3.36 3.70
C TRP A 124 7.19 -2.41 3.83
N ILE A 125 7.29 -1.45 2.90
CA ILE A 125 8.09 -0.24 3.12
C ILE A 125 7.20 0.78 3.84
N LYS A 126 7.62 1.16 5.04
CA LYS A 126 6.88 2.08 5.88
C LYS A 126 6.94 3.50 5.28
N PRO A 127 5.84 4.25 5.32
CA PRO A 127 5.88 5.68 5.06
C PRO A 127 6.66 6.40 6.17
N GLY A 128 7.09 7.64 5.92
CA GLY A 128 7.94 8.44 6.81
C GLY A 128 7.39 8.71 8.21
N SER A 129 6.08 8.47 8.44
CA SER A 129 5.44 8.49 9.75
C SER A 129 4.51 7.29 9.93
N CYS A 130 4.86 6.34 10.80
CA CYS A 130 3.85 5.50 11.48
C CYS A 130 3.20 6.40 12.55
N SER A 131 2.30 7.32 12.17
CA SER A 131 1.49 8.01 13.16
C SER A 131 0.51 7.02 13.79
N ASN A 132 0.39 7.11 15.13
CA ASN A 132 -0.59 6.37 15.93
C ASN A 132 -2.01 6.73 15.48
#